data_AF-A0A292PXJ3-F1
#
_entry.id   AF-A0A292PXJ3-F1
#
_cell.length_a   1.000
_cell.length_b   1.000
_cell.length_c   1.000
_cell.angle_alpha   90.00
_cell.angle_beta   90.00
_cell.angle_gamma   90.00
#
_symmetry.space_group_name_H-M   'P 1'
#
loop_
_entity.id
_entity.type
_entity.pdbx_description
1 polymer ?
#
loop_
_entity_poly.entity_id
_entity_poly.type
_entity_poly.pdbx_seq_one_letter_code
_entity_poly.pdbx_strand_id
1 'polypeptide(L)'
;MPFWPAHPTSHHSRSPITLKTGTKTLPFSAFAAPLLTPFRANPLLFNGHLQTFWTAVKWNDPHTIHYARQRLQNPADGGHFTVDFVVPEPFPPAPSSTEAVTGGRLPPRTRDMTEEEGARLGSDDDTPMVIALHGLSGGSHELYLRSVIAPLTRKVEEGGSGFAACVLNARGCALSEVTTGQLFNARFTADLRQMVRYLQEVYPRRPLYAVGFSYGANILTNYIGEEGDKCAFKAVALCSSPWNLEVASKALHRTYLGSEVYSKVMGGNMRNLFEIHIDNFSEDPRIDVDLVRRGKYLYEFDRDFTAQIFGYATVGAYYRDASSVDNLLKTRVPTFILHAKDDPVAVDEGVPYDEVRANPYCFMATTPTGGHLSWFEYGGGRWFARTACLILLLSLSMTLTSFQVVDFFTAFAREVVEVNPVDETLKQ
;
A
#
# COMPACT_ATOMS: atom_id res chain seq x y z
N MET A 1 -10.90 -29.75 -1.98
CA MET A 1 -10.11 -29.93 -0.74
C MET A 1 -9.67 -28.56 -0.21
N PRO A 2 -10.44 -27.86 0.65
CA PRO A 2 -10.11 -26.46 0.96
C PRO A 2 -9.60 -26.19 2.39
N PHE A 3 -9.23 -27.21 3.17
CA PHE A 3 -8.83 -27.01 4.58
C PHE A 3 -7.33 -27.19 4.85
N TRP A 4 -6.52 -27.40 3.81
CA TRP A 4 -5.07 -27.52 4.00
C TRP A 4 -4.41 -26.14 3.93
N PRO A 5 -3.40 -25.86 4.77
CA PRO A 5 -2.62 -24.64 4.66
C PRO A 5 -2.06 -24.49 3.24
N ALA A 6 -2.31 -23.33 2.64
CA ALA A 6 -1.70 -22.92 1.38
C ALA A 6 -0.24 -22.56 1.65
N HIS A 7 0.68 -23.36 1.13
CA HIS A 7 2.10 -23.04 1.15
C HIS A 7 2.41 -22.06 0.02
N PRO A 8 2.93 -20.85 0.31
CA PRO A 8 3.26 -19.91 -0.74
C PRO A 8 4.34 -20.48 -1.69
N THR A 9 4.15 -20.29 -2.99
CA THR A 9 5.15 -20.62 -4.01
C THR A 9 6.09 -19.44 -4.19
N SER A 10 7.39 -19.67 -4.14
CA SER A 10 8.40 -18.62 -4.31
C SER A 10 8.88 -18.53 -5.77
N HIS A 11 9.10 -17.30 -6.21
CA HIS A 11 9.64 -16.95 -7.52
C HIS A 11 10.74 -15.91 -7.32
N HIS A 12 11.94 -16.18 -7.81
CA HIS A 12 13.09 -15.29 -7.69
C HIS A 12 14.15 -15.69 -8.71
N SER A 13 15.14 -14.82 -8.89
CA SER A 13 16.31 -15.14 -9.72
C SER A 13 17.07 -16.35 -9.21
N ARG A 14 17.69 -17.09 -10.14
CA ARG A 14 18.65 -18.16 -9.81
C ARG A 14 19.93 -17.62 -9.17
N SER A 15 20.21 -16.34 -9.35
CA SER A 15 21.38 -15.63 -8.80
C SER A 15 20.92 -14.36 -8.08
N PRO A 16 20.15 -14.48 -6.98
CA PRO A 16 19.64 -13.32 -6.28
C PRO A 16 20.78 -12.55 -5.61
N ILE A 17 20.52 -11.28 -5.29
CA ILE A 17 21.46 -10.48 -4.50
C ILE A 17 21.71 -11.16 -3.15
N THR A 18 22.81 -10.78 -2.54
CA THR A 18 23.18 -11.27 -1.21
C THR A 18 22.95 -10.19 -0.17
N LEU A 19 22.25 -10.53 0.90
CA LEU A 19 22.00 -9.68 2.06
C LEU A 19 22.95 -10.08 3.19
N LYS A 20 23.48 -9.09 3.90
CA LYS A 20 24.35 -9.30 5.07
C LYS A 20 23.54 -9.06 6.33
N THR A 21 23.38 -10.06 7.19
CA THR A 21 22.68 -9.98 8.47
C THR A 21 23.68 -10.21 9.60
N GLY A 22 24.14 -9.17 10.28
CA GLY A 22 25.13 -9.29 11.36
C GLY A 22 26.35 -10.13 10.97
N THR A 23 26.37 -11.41 11.38
CA THR A 23 27.45 -12.38 11.12
C THR A 23 27.28 -13.26 9.88
N LYS A 24 26.10 -13.25 9.23
CA LYS A 24 25.78 -14.12 8.09
C LYS A 24 25.60 -13.31 6.81
N THR A 25 25.92 -13.96 5.70
CA THR A 25 25.75 -13.42 4.35
C THR A 25 24.91 -14.43 3.60
N LEU A 26 23.67 -14.07 3.26
CA LEU A 26 22.67 -14.99 2.71
C LEU A 26 22.10 -14.45 1.40
N PRO A 27 21.88 -15.31 0.39
CA PRO A 27 21.09 -14.92 -0.78
C PRO A 27 19.69 -14.43 -0.36
N PHE A 28 19.15 -13.41 -1.03
CA PHE A 28 17.84 -12.82 -0.68
C PHE A 28 16.72 -13.87 -0.65
N SER A 29 16.77 -14.87 -1.54
CA SER A 29 15.82 -15.98 -1.53
C SER A 29 15.90 -16.85 -0.27
N ALA A 30 17.11 -17.16 0.19
CA ALA A 30 17.32 -17.94 1.42
C ALA A 30 16.91 -17.13 2.67
N PHE A 31 16.99 -15.81 2.58
CA PHE A 31 16.53 -14.91 3.63
C PHE A 31 14.99 -14.80 3.68
N ALA A 32 14.33 -14.69 2.52
CA ALA A 32 12.88 -14.50 2.45
C ALA A 32 12.07 -15.80 2.63
N ALA A 33 12.56 -16.94 2.14
CA ALA A 33 11.81 -18.19 2.14
C ALA A 33 11.32 -18.67 3.52
N PRO A 34 12.12 -18.60 4.61
CA PRO A 34 11.67 -19.00 5.94
C PRO A 34 10.53 -18.15 6.51
N LEU A 35 10.32 -16.94 5.96
CA LEU A 35 9.30 -15.98 6.42
C LEU A 35 7.92 -16.30 5.85
N LEU A 36 7.88 -17.14 4.82
CA LEU A 36 6.65 -17.61 4.18
C LEU A 36 6.01 -18.70 5.04
N THR A 37 5.38 -18.27 6.13
CA THR A 37 4.55 -19.17 6.94
C THR A 37 3.36 -19.66 6.11
N PRO A 38 2.85 -20.89 6.34
CA PRO A 38 1.71 -21.38 5.59
C PRO A 38 0.48 -20.51 5.84
N PHE A 39 -0.22 -20.12 4.77
CA PHE A 39 -1.45 -19.34 4.84
C PHE A 39 -2.65 -20.25 5.08
N ARG A 40 -3.40 -20.03 6.16
CA ARG A 40 -4.61 -20.80 6.48
C ARG A 40 -5.85 -19.95 6.21
N ALA A 41 -6.30 -19.95 4.95
CA ALA A 41 -7.48 -19.21 4.53
C ALA A 41 -8.70 -19.54 5.40
N ASN A 42 -9.48 -18.51 5.75
CA ASN A 42 -10.77 -18.70 6.40
C ASN A 42 -11.68 -19.56 5.51
N PRO A 43 -12.22 -20.71 5.99
CA PRO A 43 -13.04 -21.59 5.16
C PRO A 43 -14.33 -20.96 4.62
N LEU A 44 -14.84 -19.92 5.28
CA LEU A 44 -16.00 -19.16 4.79
C LEU A 44 -15.64 -18.25 3.61
N LEU A 45 -14.36 -17.92 3.46
CA LEU A 45 -13.81 -17.08 2.40
C LEU A 45 -13.02 -17.95 1.40
N PHE A 46 -13.69 -18.97 0.86
CA PHE A 46 -13.10 -20.07 0.09
C PHE A 46 -12.68 -19.72 -1.35
N ASN A 47 -12.84 -18.46 -1.77
CA ASN A 47 -12.38 -17.96 -3.06
C ASN A 47 -11.97 -16.48 -2.96
N GLY A 48 -11.24 -16.02 -3.98
CA GLY A 48 -10.71 -14.67 -4.06
C GLY A 48 -11.77 -13.57 -4.06
N HIS A 49 -12.96 -13.83 -4.62
CA HIS A 49 -14.05 -12.86 -4.56
C HIS A 49 -14.56 -12.65 -3.14
N LEU A 50 -14.82 -13.73 -2.39
CA LEU A 50 -15.28 -13.66 -1.00
C LEU A 50 -14.23 -13.04 -0.09
N GLN A 51 -12.96 -13.43 -0.25
CA GLN A 51 -11.83 -12.77 0.40
C GLN A 51 -11.83 -11.26 0.13
N THR A 52 -11.98 -10.85 -1.14
CA THR A 52 -11.96 -9.45 -1.55
C THR A 52 -13.16 -8.67 -0.99
N PHE A 53 -14.37 -9.23 -1.08
CA PHE A 53 -15.56 -8.61 -0.52
C PHE A 53 -15.46 -8.43 0.98
N TRP A 54 -14.86 -9.38 1.71
CA TRP A 54 -14.65 -9.26 3.15
C TRP A 54 -13.74 -8.08 3.53
N THR A 55 -12.77 -7.74 2.67
CA THR A 55 -11.94 -6.53 2.86
C THR A 55 -12.75 -5.24 2.73
N ALA A 56 -13.80 -5.23 1.90
CA ALA A 56 -14.66 -4.07 1.71
C ALA A 56 -15.75 -3.91 2.80
N VAL A 57 -15.98 -4.93 3.63
CA VAL A 57 -16.88 -4.82 4.78
C VAL A 57 -16.28 -3.86 5.80
N LYS A 58 -17.09 -2.93 6.31
CA LYS A 58 -16.67 -1.99 7.36
C LYS A 58 -16.61 -2.73 8.71
N TRP A 59 -15.40 -2.99 9.17
CA TRP A 59 -15.12 -3.54 10.48
C TRP A 59 -14.79 -2.42 11.47
N ASN A 60 -14.94 -2.70 12.76
CA ASN A 60 -14.23 -1.91 13.77
C ASN A 60 -12.73 -2.09 13.54
N ASP A 61 -12.02 -0.99 13.34
CA ASP A 61 -10.59 -1.00 13.09
C ASP A 61 -9.86 -1.39 14.40
N PRO A 62 -9.28 -2.60 14.48
CA PRO A 62 -8.63 -3.10 15.70
C PRO A 62 -7.26 -2.44 15.92
N HIS A 63 -6.77 -1.66 14.95
CA HIS A 63 -5.47 -1.02 15.01
C HIS A 63 -5.63 0.41 15.49
N THR A 64 -5.10 0.72 16.67
CA THR A 64 -5.06 2.09 17.20
C THR A 64 -3.82 2.81 16.66
N ILE A 65 -4.01 3.51 15.54
CA ILE A 65 -2.99 4.39 14.95
C ILE A 65 -3.59 5.79 14.79
N HIS A 66 -2.81 6.78 15.19
CA HIS A 66 -3.14 8.19 15.11
C HIS A 66 -2.20 8.92 14.18
N TYR A 67 -2.74 9.88 13.43
CA TYR A 67 -2.02 10.58 12.39
C TYR A 67 -2.02 12.10 12.58
N ALA A 68 -0.86 12.71 12.38
CA ALA A 68 -0.72 14.15 12.16
C ALA A 68 -0.44 14.38 10.67
N ARG A 69 -1.33 15.11 10.00
CA ARG A 69 -1.27 15.40 8.57
C ARG A 69 -0.44 16.63 8.29
N GLN A 70 0.56 16.48 7.43
CA GLN A 70 1.32 17.58 6.85
C GLN A 70 0.95 17.75 5.37
N ARG A 71 0.81 18.99 4.93
CA ARG A 71 0.63 19.33 3.51
C ARG A 71 2.00 19.69 2.92
N LEU A 72 2.38 19.00 1.85
CA LEU A 72 3.60 19.28 1.11
C LEU A 72 3.25 19.76 -0.30
N GLN A 73 4.11 20.62 -0.84
CA GLN A 73 4.01 21.08 -2.22
C GLN A 73 5.04 20.34 -3.08
N ASN A 74 4.62 19.90 -4.27
CA ASN A 74 5.53 19.40 -5.28
C ASN A 74 6.09 20.58 -6.09
N PRO A 75 7.39 20.85 -6.03
CA PRO A 75 7.98 22.00 -6.71
C PRO A 75 7.95 21.87 -8.25
N ALA A 76 7.73 20.66 -8.78
CA ALA A 76 7.70 20.44 -10.23
C ALA A 76 6.45 21.03 -10.90
N ASP A 77 5.31 21.05 -10.20
CA ASP A 77 4.03 21.51 -10.74
C ASP A 77 3.24 22.44 -9.80
N GLY A 78 3.77 22.72 -8.61
CA GLY A 78 3.12 23.55 -7.58
C GLY A 78 1.93 22.87 -6.89
N GLY A 79 1.62 21.61 -7.23
CA GLY A 79 0.50 20.87 -6.66
C GLY A 79 0.80 20.38 -5.25
N HIS A 80 -0.24 20.34 -4.42
CA HIS A 80 -0.13 19.86 -3.04
C HIS A 80 -0.57 18.40 -2.93
N PHE A 81 0.11 17.68 -2.05
CA PHE A 81 -0.27 16.37 -1.56
C PHE A 81 -0.16 16.36 -0.03
N THR A 82 -0.68 15.33 0.62
CA THR A 82 -0.63 15.24 2.08
C THR A 82 0.09 13.99 2.54
N VAL A 83 0.77 14.11 3.67
CA VAL A 83 1.50 13.04 4.34
C VAL A 83 0.95 12.90 5.74
N ASP A 84 0.47 11.71 6.08
CA ASP A 84 -0.03 11.41 7.42
C ASP A 84 1.06 10.70 8.22
N PHE A 85 1.68 11.41 9.15
CA PHE A 85 2.70 10.86 10.04
C PHE A 85 2.06 10.16 11.23
N VAL A 86 2.51 8.95 11.55
CA VAL A 86 2.08 8.25 12.75
C VAL A 86 2.63 8.96 13.98
N VAL A 87 1.76 9.26 14.95
CA VAL A 87 2.11 9.95 16.19
C VAL A 87 1.81 9.10 17.42
N PRO A 88 2.61 9.19 18.49
CA PRO A 88 2.35 8.48 19.74
C PRO A 88 1.19 9.11 20.54
N GLU A 89 0.58 8.31 21.41
CA GLU A 89 -0.40 8.77 22.41
C GLU A 89 0.28 9.61 23.52
N PRO A 90 -0.41 10.60 24.13
CA PRO A 90 -1.85 10.88 24.02
C PRO A 90 -2.26 11.73 22.79
N PHE A 91 -3.34 11.34 22.12
CA PHE A 91 -3.95 12.02 20.96
C PHE A 91 -5.15 12.92 21.34
N PRO A 92 -4.93 14.20 21.72
CA PRO A 92 -5.90 15.30 21.50
C PRO A 92 -5.28 16.74 21.43
N PRO A 93 -6.08 17.79 21.13
CA PRO A 93 -6.71 18.09 19.85
C PRO A 93 -5.81 18.98 18.96
N ALA A 94 -5.93 18.88 17.64
CA ALA A 94 -5.68 20.08 16.83
C ALA A 94 -6.92 20.98 17.02
N PRO A 95 -6.79 22.31 17.21
CA PRO A 95 -7.94 23.21 17.37
C PRO A 95 -8.98 23.13 16.23
N SER A 96 -8.59 22.55 15.07
CA SER A 96 -9.40 22.33 13.87
C SER A 96 -9.79 20.87 13.59
N SER A 97 -9.39 19.88 14.39
CA SER A 97 -9.66 18.46 14.10
C SER A 97 -11.10 18.09 14.42
N THR A 98 -11.98 18.27 13.45
CA THR A 98 -13.34 17.71 13.46
C THR A 98 -13.25 16.25 13.03
N GLU A 99 -13.41 15.33 13.98
CA GLU A 99 -13.58 13.91 13.66
C GLU A 99 -14.85 13.70 12.83
N ALA A 100 -14.78 12.78 11.86
CA ALA A 100 -15.77 12.53 10.83
C ALA A 100 -17.06 11.80 11.32
N VAL A 101 -17.66 12.26 12.41
CA VAL A 101 -19.03 11.89 12.79
C VAL A 101 -20.02 13.03 12.50
N THR A 102 -19.53 14.24 12.16
CA THR A 102 -20.35 15.45 11.97
C THR A 102 -19.94 16.34 10.79
N GLY A 103 -19.33 15.79 9.73
CA GLY A 103 -18.93 16.58 8.54
C GLY A 103 -17.56 17.26 8.65
N GLY A 104 -16.59 16.59 9.29
CA GLY A 104 -15.21 17.07 9.42
C GLY A 104 -14.34 16.94 8.17
N ARG A 105 -13.24 17.71 8.12
CA ARG A 105 -12.31 17.87 6.98
C ARG A 105 -11.26 16.75 6.81
N LEU A 106 -11.19 15.77 7.71
CA LEU A 106 -10.11 14.75 7.74
C LEU A 106 -10.63 13.33 8.06
N PRO A 107 -9.88 12.27 7.67
CA PRO A 107 -10.24 10.89 7.99
C PRO A 107 -10.21 10.59 9.50
N PRO A 108 -10.82 9.47 9.96
CA PRO A 108 -10.81 9.09 11.37
C PRO A 108 -9.39 8.97 11.95
N ARG A 109 -9.20 9.44 13.20
CA ARG A 109 -7.91 9.45 13.93
C ARG A 109 -6.81 10.23 13.22
N THR A 110 -7.21 11.25 12.47
CA THR A 110 -6.29 12.15 11.76
C THR A 110 -6.59 13.58 12.16
N ARG A 111 -5.54 14.35 12.43
CA ARG A 111 -5.62 15.80 12.62
C ARG A 111 -4.59 16.50 11.76
N ASP A 112 -4.80 17.78 11.48
CA ASP A 112 -3.73 18.58 10.92
C ASP A 112 -2.58 18.68 11.91
N MET A 113 -1.37 18.63 11.37
CA MET A 113 -0.15 18.91 12.10
C MET A 113 -0.06 20.40 12.40
N THR A 114 0.33 20.76 13.63
CA THR A 114 0.49 22.16 14.01
C THR A 114 1.78 22.73 13.43
N GLU A 115 1.87 24.06 13.31
CA GLU A 115 3.12 24.72 12.87
C GLU A 115 4.30 24.39 13.79
N GLU A 116 4.07 24.28 15.10
CA GLU A 116 5.12 23.91 16.05
C GLU A 116 5.60 22.46 15.88
N GLU A 117 4.70 21.54 15.53
CA GLU A 117 5.07 20.16 15.19
C GLU A 117 5.81 20.11 13.87
N GLY A 118 5.36 20.89 12.88
CA GLY A 118 6.04 21.09 11.60
C GLY A 118 7.45 21.68 11.76
N ALA A 119 7.65 22.61 12.68
CA ALA A 119 8.96 23.20 12.96
C ALA A 119 9.88 22.25 13.75
N ARG A 120 9.30 21.30 14.49
CA ARG A 120 10.02 20.26 15.24
C ARG A 120 10.18 18.96 14.45
N LEU A 121 9.60 18.87 13.25
CA LEU A 121 9.87 17.80 12.31
C LEU A 121 11.34 17.88 11.92
N GLY A 122 12.07 16.85 12.31
CA GLY A 122 13.48 16.76 12.03
C GLY A 122 14.18 16.09 13.18
N SER A 123 14.92 15.06 12.85
CA SER A 123 15.80 14.45 13.82
C SER A 123 16.95 13.78 13.12
N ASP A 124 18.01 13.69 13.89
CA ASP A 124 19.27 13.09 13.51
C ASP A 124 19.34 11.63 14.03
N ASP A 125 18.22 11.06 14.49
CA ASP A 125 18.21 9.66 14.91
C ASP A 125 18.25 8.70 13.70
N ASP A 126 18.51 7.43 13.98
CA ASP A 126 18.54 6.34 13.00
C ASP A 126 17.27 5.46 13.06
N THR A 127 16.18 5.99 13.63
CA THR A 127 14.90 5.27 13.74
C THR A 127 14.42 4.90 12.34
N PRO A 128 14.20 3.61 12.05
CA PRO A 128 13.76 3.19 10.74
C PRO A 128 12.36 3.72 10.44
N MET A 129 12.17 4.20 9.21
CA MET A 129 10.89 4.77 8.78
C MET A 129 10.29 3.99 7.63
N VAL A 130 9.01 3.61 7.75
CA VAL A 130 8.24 3.02 6.65
C VAL A 130 7.31 4.05 6.01
N ILE A 131 7.39 4.18 4.68
CA ILE A 131 6.47 4.96 3.86
C ILE A 131 5.42 4.01 3.27
N ALA A 132 4.15 4.24 3.56
CA ALA A 132 3.06 3.46 3.00
C ALA A 132 2.32 4.18 1.86
N LEU A 133 2.01 3.45 0.79
CA LEU A 133 1.20 3.92 -0.33
C LEU A 133 -0.11 3.14 -0.40
N HIS A 134 -1.22 3.87 -0.30
CA HIS A 134 -2.57 3.30 -0.36
C HIS A 134 -3.00 2.88 -1.78
N GLY A 135 -4.09 2.13 -1.88
CA GLY A 135 -4.72 1.71 -3.13
C GLY A 135 -5.56 2.79 -3.81
N LEU A 136 -6.41 2.41 -4.77
CA LEU A 136 -7.21 3.37 -5.53
C LEU A 136 -8.17 4.15 -4.61
N SER A 137 -8.13 5.49 -4.66
CA SER A 137 -9.02 6.40 -3.90
C SER A 137 -9.00 6.27 -2.36
N GLY A 138 -8.02 5.57 -1.78
CA GLY A 138 -7.94 5.28 -0.34
C GLY A 138 -7.22 6.34 0.49
N GLY A 139 -6.50 5.91 1.54
CA GLY A 139 -5.70 6.79 2.39
C GLY A 139 -5.08 6.08 3.60
N SER A 140 -4.56 6.87 4.53
CA SER A 140 -4.06 6.41 5.85
C SER A 140 -5.10 5.70 6.73
N HIS A 141 -6.40 5.86 6.40
CA HIS A 141 -7.51 5.26 7.12
C HIS A 141 -7.81 3.82 6.73
N GLU A 142 -7.13 3.30 5.70
CA GLU A 142 -7.37 1.99 5.15
C GLU A 142 -6.93 0.86 6.09
N LEU A 143 -7.82 -0.08 6.36
CA LEU A 143 -7.58 -1.15 7.33
C LEU A 143 -6.44 -2.07 6.91
N TYR A 144 -6.35 -2.44 5.63
CA TYR A 144 -5.26 -3.29 5.12
C TYR A 144 -3.88 -2.65 5.33
N LEU A 145 -3.81 -1.32 5.26
CA LEU A 145 -2.59 -0.54 5.44
C LEU A 145 -2.25 -0.46 6.93
N ARG A 146 -3.24 -0.15 7.78
CA ARG A 146 -3.07 -0.09 9.24
C ARG A 146 -2.67 -1.44 9.83
N SER A 147 -3.12 -2.56 9.25
CA SER A 147 -2.69 -3.90 9.66
C SER A 147 -1.20 -4.16 9.48
N VAL A 148 -0.52 -3.43 8.59
CA VAL A 148 0.94 -3.50 8.43
C VAL A 148 1.64 -2.45 9.30
N ILE A 149 1.12 -1.23 9.35
CA ILE A 149 1.80 -0.12 10.05
C ILE A 149 1.75 -0.29 11.57
N ALA A 150 0.59 -0.64 12.15
CA ALA A 150 0.42 -0.73 13.60
C ALA A 150 1.48 -1.59 14.32
N PRO A 151 1.74 -2.84 13.91
CA PRO A 151 2.76 -3.66 14.57
C PRO A 151 4.20 -3.14 14.36
N LEU A 152 4.46 -2.43 13.25
CA LEU A 152 5.77 -1.81 13.01
C LEU A 152 6.00 -0.60 13.92
N THR A 153 4.99 0.25 14.08
CA THR A 153 5.10 1.52 14.84
C THR A 153 4.90 1.36 16.33
N ARG A 154 4.35 0.24 16.78
CA ARG A 154 4.25 -0.05 18.22
C ARG A 154 5.64 -0.01 18.85
N LYS A 155 5.71 0.48 20.08
CA LYS A 155 6.97 0.63 20.82
C LYS A 155 7.61 -0.73 21.10
N VAL A 156 8.94 -0.74 21.22
CA VAL A 156 9.71 -1.98 21.44
C VAL A 156 9.35 -2.61 22.78
N GLU A 157 9.13 -1.81 23.82
CA GLU A 157 8.70 -2.24 25.15
C GLU A 157 7.30 -2.89 25.18
N GLU A 158 6.47 -2.61 24.18
CA GLU A 158 5.15 -3.20 23.98
C GLU A 158 5.18 -4.37 22.97
N GLY A 159 6.37 -4.86 22.62
CA GLY A 159 6.56 -5.95 21.65
C GLY A 159 6.44 -5.55 20.18
N GLY A 160 6.42 -4.25 19.89
CA GLY A 160 6.49 -3.71 18.53
C GLY A 160 7.92 -3.52 18.02
N SER A 161 8.06 -2.81 16.90
CA SER A 161 9.36 -2.61 16.24
C SER A 161 9.94 -1.21 16.38
N GLY A 162 9.16 -0.26 16.92
CA GLY A 162 9.58 1.12 17.10
C GLY A 162 9.84 1.89 15.81
N PHE A 163 9.30 1.45 14.67
CA PHE A 163 9.44 2.20 13.42
C PHE A 163 8.71 3.53 13.53
N ALA A 164 9.28 4.56 12.92
CA ALA A 164 8.48 5.68 12.46
C ALA A 164 7.68 5.25 11.22
N ALA A 165 6.52 5.84 10.99
CA ALA A 165 5.78 5.60 9.76
C ALA A 165 5.07 6.85 9.27
N CYS A 166 4.89 6.92 7.96
CA CYS A 166 4.06 7.92 7.33
C CYS A 166 3.36 7.34 6.10
N VAL A 167 2.21 7.91 5.76
CA VAL A 167 1.40 7.51 4.61
C VAL A 167 1.36 8.65 3.62
N LEU A 168 1.74 8.37 2.37
CA LEU A 168 1.50 9.30 1.27
C LEU A 168 0.03 9.20 0.88
N ASN A 169 -0.74 10.28 1.06
CA ASN A 169 -2.06 10.39 0.47
C ASN A 169 -1.94 11.07 -0.88
N ALA A 170 -2.38 10.36 -1.92
CA ALA A 170 -2.40 10.89 -3.27
C ALA A 170 -3.37 12.08 -3.37
N ARG A 171 -3.14 12.97 -4.35
CA ARG A 171 -3.95 14.19 -4.54
C ARG A 171 -5.45 13.87 -4.64
N GLY A 172 -6.27 14.57 -3.85
CA GLY A 172 -7.71 14.35 -3.72
C GLY A 172 -8.09 13.23 -2.72
N CYS A 173 -7.21 12.28 -2.48
CA CYS A 173 -7.49 11.11 -1.64
C CYS A 173 -7.43 11.47 -0.15
N ALA A 174 -8.06 10.64 0.69
CA ALA A 174 -8.11 10.83 2.14
C ALA A 174 -8.58 12.23 2.58
N LEU A 175 -9.51 12.86 1.83
CA LEU A 175 -9.98 14.22 2.02
C LEU A 175 -8.88 15.30 1.87
N SER A 176 -7.85 15.02 1.07
CA SER A 176 -6.86 16.04 0.68
C SER A 176 -7.41 16.93 -0.44
N GLU A 177 -7.04 18.20 -0.43
CA GLU A 177 -7.42 19.12 -1.50
C GLU A 177 -6.62 18.88 -2.79
N VAL A 178 -7.27 19.08 -3.92
CA VAL A 178 -6.60 19.26 -5.20
C VAL A 178 -6.36 20.76 -5.41
N THR A 179 -5.13 21.12 -5.77
CA THR A 179 -4.71 22.52 -5.98
C THR A 179 -4.20 22.82 -7.38
N THR A 180 -4.15 21.81 -8.22
CA THR A 180 -3.72 21.89 -9.61
C THR A 180 -4.76 21.19 -10.46
N GLY A 181 -4.74 21.40 -11.78
CA GLY A 181 -5.64 20.71 -12.69
C GLY A 181 -5.32 19.22 -12.89
N GLN A 182 -4.85 18.49 -11.86
CA GLN A 182 -4.61 17.05 -11.96
C GLN A 182 -4.84 16.33 -10.63
N LEU A 183 -5.47 15.15 -10.70
CA LEU A 183 -5.49 14.15 -9.63
C LEU A 183 -4.15 13.38 -9.60
N PHE A 184 -4.18 12.16 -9.07
CA PHE A 184 -3.13 11.16 -9.21
C PHE A 184 -3.52 10.11 -10.26
N ASN A 185 -2.54 9.33 -10.69
CA ASN A 185 -2.74 8.18 -11.57
C ASN A 185 -1.66 7.09 -11.30
N ALA A 186 -1.72 5.95 -11.97
CA ALA A 186 -0.85 4.80 -11.71
C ALA A 186 0.63 5.03 -12.09
N ARG A 187 0.90 6.05 -12.90
CA ARG A 187 2.23 6.52 -13.31
C ARG A 187 2.77 7.63 -12.41
N PHE A 188 1.97 8.14 -11.48
CA PHE A 188 2.24 9.38 -10.74
C PHE A 188 3.28 9.20 -9.62
N THR A 189 4.56 9.11 -10.00
CA THR A 189 5.70 8.92 -9.06
C THR A 189 6.23 10.23 -8.47
N ALA A 190 5.78 11.38 -8.98
CA ALA A 190 6.35 12.69 -8.65
C ALA A 190 6.17 13.07 -7.18
N ASP A 191 4.99 12.84 -6.58
CA ASP A 191 4.75 13.17 -5.17
C ASP A 191 5.52 12.25 -4.23
N LEU A 192 5.63 10.95 -4.56
CA LEU A 192 6.49 10.03 -3.80
C LEU A 192 7.96 10.47 -3.86
N ARG A 193 8.45 10.86 -5.03
CA ARG A 193 9.82 11.38 -5.20
C ARG A 193 10.04 12.63 -4.35
N GLN A 194 9.09 13.56 -4.34
CA GLN A 194 9.19 14.76 -3.51
C GLN A 194 9.16 14.41 -2.02
N MET A 195 8.27 13.51 -1.60
CA MET A 195 8.18 13.05 -0.21
C MET A 195 9.48 12.38 0.25
N VAL A 196 10.08 11.50 -0.55
CA VAL A 196 11.34 10.83 -0.21
C VAL A 196 12.46 11.86 -0.04
N ARG A 197 12.57 12.85 -0.95
CA ARG A 197 13.55 13.93 -0.82
C ARG A 197 13.36 14.72 0.46
N TYR A 198 12.13 15.16 0.73
CA TYR A 198 11.78 15.86 1.96
C TYR A 198 12.17 15.06 3.21
N LEU A 199 11.87 13.75 3.25
CA LEU A 199 12.22 12.90 4.39
C LEU A 199 13.72 12.69 4.54
N GLN A 200 14.50 12.62 3.46
CA GLN A 200 15.96 12.56 3.53
C GLN A 200 16.58 13.87 4.03
N GLU A 201 15.94 15.01 3.79
CA GLU A 201 16.38 16.31 4.31
C GLU A 201 16.06 16.46 5.80
N VAL A 202 14.84 16.09 6.19
CA VAL A 202 14.35 16.21 7.57
C VAL A 202 14.93 15.13 8.49
N TYR A 203 15.20 13.93 7.95
CA TYR A 203 15.69 12.78 8.68
C TYR A 203 16.92 12.15 7.99
N PRO A 204 18.07 12.84 7.96
CA PRO A 204 19.22 12.46 7.13
C PRO A 204 19.84 11.09 7.49
N ARG A 205 19.62 10.59 8.72
CA ARG A 205 20.15 9.31 9.20
C ARG A 205 19.13 8.18 9.24
N ARG A 206 17.84 8.45 9.06
CA ARG A 206 16.81 7.41 9.14
C ARG A 206 16.84 6.51 7.90
N PRO A 207 16.98 5.18 8.04
CA PRO A 207 16.82 4.28 6.92
C PRO A 207 15.36 4.23 6.49
N LEU A 208 15.11 4.45 5.20
CA LEU A 208 13.76 4.47 4.63
C LEU A 208 13.38 3.10 4.07
N TYR A 209 12.14 2.72 4.31
CA TYR A 209 11.48 1.52 3.79
C TYR A 209 10.16 1.91 3.14
N ALA A 210 9.63 1.07 2.27
CA ALA A 210 8.32 1.33 1.70
C ALA A 210 7.44 0.08 1.59
N VAL A 211 6.14 0.30 1.73
CA VAL A 211 5.11 -0.69 1.43
C VAL A 211 4.05 -0.08 0.52
N GLY A 212 3.75 -0.76 -0.58
CA GLY A 212 2.70 -0.35 -1.50
C GLY A 212 1.59 -1.40 -1.55
N PHE A 213 0.34 -0.93 -1.61
CA PHE A 213 -0.85 -1.77 -1.72
C PHE A 213 -1.59 -1.49 -3.03
N SER A 214 -1.87 -2.53 -3.81
CA SER A 214 -2.64 -2.43 -5.05
C SER A 214 -2.09 -1.32 -5.97
N TYR A 215 -2.89 -0.28 -6.24
CA TYR A 215 -2.49 0.87 -7.03
C TYR A 215 -1.22 1.58 -6.51
N GLY A 216 -1.08 1.69 -5.18
CA GLY A 216 0.13 2.22 -4.55
C GLY A 216 1.35 1.31 -4.73
N ALA A 217 1.15 -0.01 -4.85
CA ALA A 217 2.23 -0.94 -5.19
C ALA A 217 2.71 -0.74 -6.64
N ASN A 218 1.80 -0.44 -7.56
CA ASN A 218 2.15 -0.12 -8.95
C ASN A 218 2.96 1.18 -9.04
N ILE A 219 2.48 2.25 -8.39
CA ILE A 219 3.19 3.54 -8.32
C ILE A 219 4.57 3.36 -7.69
N LEU A 220 4.65 2.63 -6.57
CA LEU A 220 5.92 2.36 -5.88
C LEU A 220 6.89 1.58 -6.75
N THR A 221 6.41 0.59 -7.52
CA THR A 221 7.23 -0.18 -8.46
C THR A 221 7.79 0.73 -9.57
N ASN A 222 6.95 1.57 -10.15
CA ASN A 222 7.38 2.55 -11.14
C ASN A 222 8.46 3.47 -10.56
N TYR A 223 8.26 3.99 -9.35
CA TYR A 223 9.24 4.84 -8.67
C TYR A 223 10.58 4.13 -8.44
N ILE A 224 10.60 2.94 -7.83
CA ILE A 224 11.87 2.25 -7.56
C ILE A 224 12.58 1.79 -8.83
N GLY A 225 11.84 1.52 -9.91
CA GLY A 225 12.42 1.24 -11.23
C GLY A 225 13.01 2.48 -11.91
N GLU A 226 12.40 3.65 -11.72
CA GLU A 226 12.94 4.93 -12.20
C GLU A 226 14.20 5.35 -11.43
N GLU A 227 14.20 5.19 -10.11
CA GLU A 227 15.35 5.56 -9.28
C GLU A 227 16.52 4.57 -9.44
N GLY A 228 16.23 3.29 -9.70
CA GLY A 228 17.24 2.25 -9.89
C GLY A 228 18.25 2.22 -8.74
N ASP A 229 19.54 2.34 -9.05
CA ASP A 229 20.63 2.34 -8.06
C ASP A 229 20.62 3.56 -7.12
N LYS A 230 19.89 4.63 -7.46
CA LYS A 230 19.75 5.84 -6.63
C LYS A 230 18.59 5.77 -5.65
N CYS A 231 17.81 4.68 -5.67
CA CYS A 231 16.66 4.54 -4.80
C CYS A 231 17.08 4.60 -3.32
N ALA A 232 16.43 5.47 -2.55
CA ALA A 232 16.75 5.70 -1.14
C ALA A 232 16.29 4.56 -0.21
N PHE A 233 15.41 3.68 -0.69
CA PHE A 233 14.83 2.63 0.14
C PHE A 233 15.83 1.50 0.40
N LYS A 234 15.85 1.00 1.64
CA LYS A 234 16.62 -0.17 2.05
C LYS A 234 15.94 -1.48 1.66
N ALA A 235 14.61 -1.51 1.71
CA ALA A 235 13.79 -2.60 1.20
C ALA A 235 12.36 -2.12 0.92
N VAL A 236 11.67 -2.85 0.04
CA VAL A 236 10.30 -2.55 -0.37
C VAL A 236 9.43 -3.80 -0.33
N ALA A 237 8.18 -3.65 0.13
CA ALA A 237 7.14 -4.66 0.05
C ALA A 237 5.99 -4.21 -0.88
N LEU A 238 5.56 -5.09 -1.79
CA LEU A 238 4.53 -4.83 -2.79
C LEU A 238 3.42 -5.86 -2.63
N CYS A 239 2.20 -5.41 -2.34
CA CYS A 239 1.04 -6.29 -2.11
C CYS A 239 -0.03 -6.09 -3.19
N SER A 240 -0.42 -7.18 -3.87
CA SER A 240 -1.51 -7.20 -4.87
C SER A 240 -1.39 -6.13 -5.97
N SER A 241 -0.19 -5.86 -6.49
CA SER A 241 -0.02 -4.86 -7.56
C SER A 241 -0.71 -5.30 -8.87
N PRO A 242 -1.50 -4.43 -9.54
CA PRO A 242 -2.08 -4.69 -10.86
C PRO A 242 -1.04 -4.44 -11.97
N TRP A 243 0.09 -5.14 -11.90
CA TRP A 243 1.33 -4.95 -12.69
C TRP A 243 1.15 -4.50 -14.14
N ASN A 244 0.24 -5.17 -14.87
CA ASN A 244 -0.15 -4.83 -16.24
C ASN A 244 -1.58 -4.28 -16.25
N LEU A 245 -1.71 -2.96 -16.36
CA LEU A 245 -2.99 -2.27 -16.26
C LEU A 245 -3.90 -2.55 -17.46
N GLU A 246 -3.34 -2.82 -18.65
CA GLU A 246 -4.14 -3.18 -19.81
C GLU A 246 -4.77 -4.57 -19.63
N VAL A 247 -4.01 -5.54 -19.12
CA VAL A 247 -4.50 -6.87 -18.79
C VAL A 247 -5.54 -6.81 -17.66
N ALA A 248 -5.23 -6.09 -16.57
CA ALA A 248 -6.14 -5.93 -15.44
C ALA A 248 -7.46 -5.26 -15.86
N SER A 249 -7.39 -4.18 -16.64
CA SER A 249 -8.57 -3.50 -17.17
C SER A 249 -9.40 -4.43 -18.05
N LYS A 250 -8.78 -5.15 -18.99
CA LYS A 250 -9.49 -6.15 -19.81
C LYS A 250 -10.15 -7.20 -18.93
N ALA A 251 -9.45 -7.75 -17.94
CA ALA A 251 -9.96 -8.79 -17.05
C ALA A 251 -11.18 -8.32 -16.24
N LEU A 252 -11.15 -7.09 -15.74
CA LEU A 252 -12.29 -6.45 -15.07
C LEU A 252 -13.52 -6.33 -15.98
N HIS A 253 -13.40 -6.41 -17.31
CA HIS A 253 -14.56 -6.38 -18.22
C HIS A 253 -14.99 -7.77 -18.73
N ARG A 254 -14.26 -8.84 -18.40
CA ARG A 254 -14.56 -10.19 -18.92
C ARG A 254 -15.76 -10.86 -18.24
N THR A 255 -16.03 -10.52 -16.99
CA THR A 255 -17.07 -11.18 -16.18
C THR A 255 -18.04 -10.17 -15.62
N TYR A 256 -19.27 -10.62 -15.32
CA TYR A 256 -20.28 -9.77 -14.69
C TYR A 256 -19.82 -9.20 -13.35
N LEU A 257 -19.17 -10.01 -12.50
CA LEU A 257 -18.59 -9.53 -11.23
C LEU A 257 -17.48 -8.52 -11.48
N GLY A 258 -16.60 -8.79 -12.46
CA GLY A 258 -15.59 -7.84 -12.92
C GLY A 258 -16.21 -6.48 -13.25
N SER A 259 -17.19 -6.46 -14.16
CA SER A 259 -17.68 -5.23 -14.75
C SER A 259 -18.66 -4.50 -13.85
N GLU A 260 -19.69 -5.19 -13.35
CA GLU A 260 -20.79 -4.59 -12.61
C GLU A 260 -20.54 -4.44 -11.11
N VAL A 261 -19.54 -5.14 -10.56
CA VAL A 261 -19.15 -4.99 -9.15
C VAL A 261 -17.83 -4.23 -9.06
N TYR A 262 -16.72 -4.80 -9.51
CA TYR A 262 -15.40 -4.17 -9.28
C TYR A 262 -15.18 -2.90 -10.12
N SER A 263 -15.23 -2.99 -11.45
CA SER A 263 -14.96 -1.86 -12.36
C SER A 263 -15.92 -0.70 -12.14
N LYS A 264 -17.21 -1.02 -11.94
CA LYS A 264 -18.25 -0.01 -11.66
C LYS A 264 -18.05 0.69 -10.32
N VAL A 265 -17.73 -0.04 -9.25
CA VAL A 265 -17.45 0.57 -7.93
C VAL A 265 -16.19 1.43 -7.99
N MET A 266 -15.11 0.93 -8.58
CA MET A 266 -13.86 1.69 -8.74
C MET A 266 -14.07 2.96 -9.58
N GLY A 267 -14.77 2.85 -10.71
CA GLY A 267 -15.13 4.01 -11.53
C GLY A 267 -16.01 5.00 -10.76
N GLY A 268 -16.97 4.51 -9.98
CA GLY A 268 -17.81 5.34 -9.10
C GLY A 268 -17.00 6.11 -8.07
N ASN A 269 -16.04 5.46 -7.40
CA ASN A 269 -15.17 6.11 -6.42
C ASN A 269 -14.32 7.21 -7.07
N MET A 270 -13.77 6.95 -8.25
CA MET A 270 -12.98 7.95 -8.98
C MET A 270 -13.83 9.12 -9.49
N ARG A 271 -15.05 8.86 -9.96
CA ARG A 271 -16.00 9.93 -10.30
C ARG A 271 -16.39 10.77 -9.08
N ASN A 272 -16.64 10.15 -7.93
CA ASN A 272 -16.91 10.90 -6.70
C ASN A 272 -15.72 11.78 -6.32
N LEU A 273 -14.49 11.27 -6.47
CA LEU A 273 -13.27 12.05 -6.25
C LEU A 273 -13.17 13.25 -7.21
N PHE A 274 -13.48 13.02 -8.48
CA PHE A 274 -13.56 14.09 -9.48
C PHE A 274 -14.63 15.13 -9.14
N GLU A 275 -15.85 14.72 -8.76
CA GLU A 275 -16.94 15.64 -8.42
C GLU A 275 -16.62 16.52 -7.20
N ILE A 276 -15.93 15.97 -6.18
CA ILE A 276 -15.50 16.74 -5.00
C ILE A 276 -14.56 17.89 -5.39
N HIS A 277 -13.79 17.73 -6.46
CA HIS A 277 -12.76 18.67 -6.91
C HIS A 277 -13.06 19.27 -8.29
N ILE A 278 -14.33 19.26 -8.71
CA ILE A 278 -14.72 19.60 -10.07
C ILE A 278 -14.28 21.02 -10.48
N ASP A 279 -14.31 21.97 -9.55
CA ASP A 279 -13.91 23.37 -9.78
C ASP A 279 -12.43 23.48 -10.22
N ASN A 280 -11.59 22.48 -9.90
CA ASN A 280 -10.20 22.42 -10.35
C ASN A 280 -10.05 21.92 -11.79
N PHE A 281 -11.11 21.36 -12.39
CA PHE A 281 -11.06 20.67 -13.67
C PHE A 281 -12.05 21.20 -14.72
N SER A 282 -13.16 21.83 -14.29
CA SER A 282 -14.28 22.21 -15.18
C SER A 282 -13.91 23.20 -16.27
N GLU A 283 -12.93 24.07 -16.01
CA GLU A 283 -12.45 25.07 -16.95
C GLU A 283 -11.34 24.54 -17.87
N ASP A 284 -10.87 23.30 -17.68
CA ASP A 284 -9.86 22.71 -18.55
C ASP A 284 -10.49 22.27 -19.88
N PRO A 285 -10.05 22.82 -21.02
CA PRO A 285 -10.67 22.53 -22.32
C PRO A 285 -10.51 21.09 -22.78
N ARG A 286 -9.66 20.29 -22.11
CA ARG A 286 -9.48 18.86 -22.39
C ARG A 286 -10.55 17.99 -21.75
N ILE A 287 -11.33 18.53 -20.80
CA ILE A 287 -12.25 17.76 -19.97
C ILE A 287 -13.70 18.06 -20.36
N ASP A 288 -14.40 17.03 -20.86
CA ASP A 288 -15.86 17.04 -20.97
C ASP A 288 -16.47 16.52 -19.67
N VAL A 289 -16.88 17.45 -18.80
CA VAL A 289 -17.46 17.16 -17.49
C VAL A 289 -18.66 16.20 -17.58
N ASP A 290 -19.55 16.42 -18.54
CA ASP A 290 -20.77 15.61 -18.68
C ASP A 290 -20.43 14.20 -19.18
N LEU A 291 -19.40 14.06 -20.01
CA LEU A 291 -18.88 12.76 -20.41
C LEU A 291 -18.30 11.98 -19.22
N VAL A 292 -17.47 12.63 -18.39
CA VAL A 292 -16.91 12.01 -17.17
C VAL A 292 -18.02 11.55 -16.22
N ARG A 293 -19.05 12.37 -16.03
CA ARG A 293 -20.24 12.05 -15.19
C ARG A 293 -21.02 10.85 -15.68
N ARG A 294 -21.20 10.71 -17.00
CA ARG A 294 -21.94 9.60 -17.61
C ARG A 294 -21.16 8.29 -17.61
N GLY A 295 -19.84 8.35 -17.50
CA GLY A 295 -18.99 7.16 -17.39
C GLY A 295 -19.46 6.26 -16.24
N LYS A 296 -19.48 4.95 -16.47
CA LYS A 296 -19.92 3.95 -15.50
C LYS A 296 -18.75 3.17 -14.93
N TYR A 297 -17.81 2.78 -15.78
CA TYR A 297 -16.70 1.88 -15.46
C TYR A 297 -15.39 2.62 -15.28
N LEU A 298 -14.42 1.99 -14.61
CA LEU A 298 -13.10 2.58 -14.36
C LEU A 298 -12.39 2.96 -15.67
N TYR A 299 -12.47 2.10 -16.69
CA TYR A 299 -11.89 2.37 -18.01
C TYR A 299 -12.42 3.66 -18.66
N GLU A 300 -13.70 3.96 -18.47
CA GLU A 300 -14.33 5.16 -19.03
C GLU A 300 -13.85 6.41 -18.30
N PHE A 301 -13.74 6.35 -16.97
CA PHE A 301 -13.11 7.42 -16.19
C PHE A 301 -11.66 7.65 -16.64
N ASP A 302 -10.89 6.57 -16.82
CA ASP A 302 -9.51 6.69 -17.28
C ASP A 302 -9.41 7.26 -18.70
N ARG A 303 -10.36 6.96 -19.58
CA ARG A 303 -10.40 7.49 -20.96
C ARG A 303 -10.79 8.96 -20.99
N ASP A 304 -11.83 9.32 -20.26
CA ASP A 304 -12.51 10.61 -20.37
C ASP A 304 -11.90 11.67 -19.45
N PHE A 305 -11.24 11.26 -18.37
CA PHE A 305 -10.56 12.15 -17.44
C PHE A 305 -9.04 11.91 -17.39
N THR A 306 -8.60 10.74 -16.90
CA THR A 306 -7.18 10.49 -16.61
C THR A 306 -6.29 10.67 -17.86
N ALA A 307 -6.65 10.04 -18.97
CA ALA A 307 -5.88 10.13 -20.21
C ALA A 307 -5.84 11.58 -20.73
N GLN A 308 -6.96 12.31 -20.65
CA GLN A 308 -7.05 13.68 -21.15
C GLN A 308 -6.18 14.64 -20.33
N ILE A 309 -6.33 14.60 -19.00
CA ILE A 309 -5.66 15.55 -18.12
C ILE A 309 -4.14 15.35 -18.09
N PHE A 310 -3.69 14.11 -18.27
CA PHE A 310 -2.28 13.76 -18.36
C PHE A 310 -1.74 13.74 -19.81
N GLY A 311 -2.54 14.16 -20.79
CA GLY A 311 -2.09 14.36 -22.17
C GLY A 311 -1.81 13.07 -22.97
N TYR A 312 -2.36 11.93 -22.56
CA TYR A 312 -2.26 10.70 -23.32
C TYR A 312 -3.23 10.70 -24.50
N ALA A 313 -2.72 10.36 -25.69
CA ALA A 313 -3.55 10.27 -26.90
C ALA A 313 -4.66 9.22 -26.82
N THR A 314 -4.46 8.16 -26.02
CA THR A 314 -5.47 7.12 -25.77
C THR A 314 -5.31 6.56 -24.36
N VAL A 315 -6.40 6.06 -23.77
CA VAL A 315 -6.34 5.30 -22.50
C VAL A 315 -5.43 4.07 -22.58
N GLY A 316 -5.32 3.44 -23.77
CA GLY A 316 -4.36 2.35 -23.97
C GLY A 316 -2.90 2.81 -23.88
N ALA A 317 -2.59 4.02 -24.37
CA ALA A 317 -1.26 4.60 -24.20
C ALA A 317 -0.96 4.87 -22.71
N TYR A 318 -1.94 5.41 -21.98
CA TYR A 318 -1.86 5.56 -20.53
C TYR A 318 -1.59 4.22 -19.83
N TYR A 319 -2.38 3.18 -20.11
CA TYR A 319 -2.20 1.88 -19.44
C TYR A 319 -0.85 1.23 -19.73
N ARG A 320 -0.32 1.36 -20.94
CA ARG A 320 1.01 0.84 -21.28
C ARG A 320 2.12 1.58 -20.53
N ASP A 321 2.07 2.92 -20.48
CA ASP A 321 3.07 3.70 -19.75
C ASP A 321 2.96 3.47 -18.23
N ALA A 322 1.74 3.46 -17.70
CA ALA A 322 1.49 3.35 -16.26
C ALA A 322 1.70 1.93 -15.69
N SER A 323 1.76 0.90 -16.53
CA SER A 323 2.09 -0.46 -16.10
C SER A 323 3.50 -0.56 -15.52
N SER A 324 3.69 -1.41 -14.53
CA SER A 324 4.93 -1.49 -13.75
C SER A 324 5.80 -2.71 -14.03
N VAL A 325 5.36 -3.59 -14.94
CA VAL A 325 6.10 -4.80 -15.39
C VAL A 325 7.54 -4.45 -15.79
N ASP A 326 7.71 -3.51 -16.73
CA ASP A 326 9.05 -3.17 -17.26
C ASP A 326 9.93 -2.45 -16.24
N ASN A 327 9.33 -1.67 -15.35
CA ASN A 327 10.08 -0.98 -14.30
C ASN A 327 10.57 -1.93 -13.22
N LEU A 328 9.92 -3.09 -13.03
CA LEU A 328 10.41 -4.13 -12.14
C LEU A 328 11.80 -4.65 -12.54
N LEU A 329 12.14 -4.71 -13.83
CA LEU A 329 13.48 -5.10 -14.31
C LEU A 329 14.57 -4.10 -13.92
N LYS A 330 14.20 -2.84 -13.70
CA LYS A 330 15.12 -1.74 -13.38
C LYS A 330 15.32 -1.56 -11.88
N THR A 331 14.50 -2.19 -11.05
CA THR A 331 14.62 -2.15 -9.59
C THR A 331 15.99 -2.64 -9.11
N ARG A 332 16.62 -1.88 -8.20
CA ARG A 332 17.92 -2.17 -7.59
C ARG A 332 17.89 -2.12 -6.05
N VAL A 333 16.72 -2.33 -5.47
CA VAL A 333 16.52 -2.44 -4.01
C VAL A 333 15.84 -3.77 -3.67
N PRO A 334 16.18 -4.42 -2.55
CA PRO A 334 15.51 -5.64 -2.11
C PRO A 334 13.99 -5.46 -2.11
N THR A 335 13.32 -6.18 -3.01
CA THR A 335 11.89 -5.98 -3.28
C THR A 335 11.15 -7.30 -3.09
N PHE A 336 10.27 -7.31 -2.11
CA PHE A 336 9.40 -8.43 -1.81
C PHE A 336 8.00 -8.21 -2.37
N ILE A 337 7.44 -9.25 -2.98
CA ILE A 337 6.15 -9.20 -3.66
C ILE A 337 5.23 -10.27 -3.09
N LEU A 338 4.02 -9.88 -2.70
CA LEU A 338 2.92 -10.79 -2.37
C LEU A 338 1.81 -10.71 -3.40
N HIS A 339 1.39 -11.88 -3.89
CA HIS A 339 0.32 -11.97 -4.86
C HIS A 339 -0.57 -13.20 -4.65
N ALA A 340 -1.88 -13.05 -4.73
CA ALA A 340 -2.82 -14.16 -4.68
C ALA A 340 -3.24 -14.50 -6.11
N LYS A 341 -3.10 -15.77 -6.52
CA LYS A 341 -3.43 -16.19 -7.88
C LYS A 341 -4.93 -16.11 -8.20
N ASP A 342 -5.78 -16.02 -7.18
CA ASP A 342 -7.22 -15.83 -7.31
C ASP A 342 -7.66 -14.37 -7.09
N ASP A 343 -6.73 -13.41 -7.11
CA ASP A 343 -7.04 -11.99 -7.00
C ASP A 343 -7.95 -11.54 -8.18
N PRO A 344 -9.19 -11.08 -7.91
CA PRO A 344 -10.15 -10.76 -8.96
C PRO A 344 -9.91 -9.38 -9.60
N VAL A 345 -8.96 -8.60 -9.09
CA VAL A 345 -8.66 -7.24 -9.54
C VAL A 345 -7.29 -7.20 -10.21
N ALA A 346 -6.25 -7.60 -9.47
CA ALA A 346 -4.90 -7.77 -9.99
C ALA A 346 -4.76 -9.21 -10.45
N VAL A 347 -5.31 -9.54 -11.61
CA VAL A 347 -5.40 -10.93 -12.06
C VAL A 347 -4.03 -11.54 -12.37
N ASP A 348 -3.89 -12.86 -12.14
CA ASP A 348 -2.62 -13.60 -12.26
C ASP A 348 -2.00 -13.51 -13.66
N GLU A 349 -2.80 -13.33 -14.72
CA GLU A 349 -2.31 -13.16 -16.09
C GLU A 349 -1.46 -11.91 -16.29
N GLY A 350 -1.59 -10.91 -15.41
CA GLY A 350 -0.80 -9.68 -15.44
C GLY A 350 0.51 -9.78 -14.67
N VAL A 351 0.76 -10.87 -13.95
CA VAL A 351 1.88 -10.98 -13.00
C VAL A 351 3.21 -11.22 -13.73
N PRO A 352 4.25 -10.43 -13.44
CA PRO A 352 5.52 -10.45 -14.17
C PRO A 352 6.47 -11.53 -13.63
N TYR A 353 6.06 -12.79 -13.72
CA TYR A 353 6.80 -13.92 -13.17
C TYR A 353 8.21 -14.06 -13.75
N ASP A 354 8.39 -13.76 -15.02
CA ASP A 354 9.68 -13.91 -15.69
C ASP A 354 10.61 -12.73 -15.40
N GLU A 355 10.08 -11.52 -15.27
CA GLU A 355 10.81 -10.34 -14.84
C GLU A 355 11.30 -10.51 -13.40
N VAL A 356 10.50 -11.10 -12.52
CA VAL A 356 10.92 -11.48 -11.16
C VAL A 356 12.07 -12.49 -11.17
N ARG A 357 12.03 -13.48 -12.08
CA ARG A 357 13.12 -14.46 -12.22
C ARG A 357 14.37 -13.86 -12.88
N ALA A 358 14.21 -12.81 -13.67
CA ALA A 358 15.33 -12.11 -14.29
C ALA A 358 16.00 -11.13 -13.31
N ASN A 359 15.25 -10.48 -12.42
CA ASN A 359 15.81 -9.47 -11.51
C ASN A 359 16.35 -10.10 -10.20
N PRO A 360 17.65 -9.99 -9.90
CA PRO A 360 18.24 -10.52 -8.68
C PRO A 360 17.79 -9.81 -7.39
N TYR A 361 17.18 -8.63 -7.49
CA TYR A 361 16.69 -7.86 -6.35
C TYR A 361 15.25 -8.25 -5.94
N CYS A 362 14.57 -9.09 -6.71
CA CYS A 362 13.17 -9.41 -6.51
C CYS A 362 12.98 -10.80 -5.89
N PHE A 363 12.04 -10.88 -4.96
CA PHE A 363 11.50 -12.12 -4.44
C PHE A 363 9.98 -12.02 -4.38
N MET A 364 9.28 -12.92 -5.06
CA MET A 364 7.83 -12.99 -5.06
C MET A 364 7.36 -14.26 -4.38
N ALA A 365 6.36 -14.13 -3.52
CA ALA A 365 5.61 -15.24 -2.98
C ALA A 365 4.16 -15.17 -3.48
N THR A 366 3.69 -16.27 -4.08
CA THR A 366 2.32 -16.40 -4.55
C THR A 366 1.55 -17.41 -3.74
N THR A 367 0.29 -17.11 -3.42
CA THR A 367 -0.64 -18.07 -2.79
C THR A 367 -1.72 -18.47 -3.79
N PRO A 368 -2.21 -19.74 -3.76
CA PRO A 368 -3.33 -20.15 -4.61
C PRO A 368 -4.61 -19.37 -4.34
N THR A 369 -4.80 -18.93 -3.09
CA THR A 369 -5.93 -18.11 -2.68
C THR A 369 -5.47 -16.96 -1.79
N GLY A 370 -6.26 -15.90 -1.72
CA GLY A 370 -6.02 -14.75 -0.87
C GLY A 370 -6.86 -13.53 -1.24
N GLY A 371 -7.38 -13.46 -2.47
CA GLY A 371 -8.13 -12.30 -2.96
C GLY A 371 -7.29 -11.01 -2.99
N HIS A 372 -7.95 -9.89 -3.31
CA HIS A 372 -7.30 -8.59 -3.43
C HIS A 372 -7.10 -7.94 -2.05
N LEU A 373 -5.84 -7.83 -1.60
CA LEU A 373 -5.47 -7.22 -0.30
C LEU A 373 -6.15 -7.84 0.93
N SER A 374 -6.51 -9.12 0.88
CA SER A 374 -7.28 -9.76 1.96
C SER A 374 -6.45 -10.74 2.79
N TRP A 375 -6.16 -11.93 2.25
CA TRP A 375 -5.53 -13.04 2.97
C TRP A 375 -6.05 -13.25 4.39
N PHE A 376 -7.37 -13.25 4.57
CA PHE A 376 -7.97 -13.48 5.88
C PHE A 376 -7.80 -14.92 6.31
N GLU A 377 -7.28 -15.09 7.52
CA GLU A 377 -7.17 -16.36 8.22
C GLU A 377 -8.40 -16.60 9.11
N TYR A 378 -8.54 -17.84 9.58
CA TYR A 378 -9.45 -18.14 10.68
C TYR A 378 -9.11 -17.26 11.89
N GLY A 379 -10.11 -16.65 12.54
CA GLY A 379 -9.92 -15.66 13.60
C GLY A 379 -9.81 -14.21 13.14
N GLY A 380 -9.82 -13.94 11.82
CA GLY A 380 -9.93 -12.58 11.28
C GLY A 380 -8.61 -11.86 11.02
N GLY A 381 -7.47 -12.45 11.42
CA GLY A 381 -6.14 -11.95 11.09
C GLY A 381 -5.86 -11.94 9.57
N ARG A 382 -4.99 -11.04 9.12
CA ARG A 382 -4.55 -10.92 7.73
C ARG A 382 -3.13 -11.47 7.57
N TRP A 383 -2.97 -12.61 6.90
CA TRP A 383 -1.68 -13.28 6.74
C TRP A 383 -0.64 -12.42 6.01
N PHE A 384 -1.06 -11.65 5.00
CA PHE A 384 -0.14 -10.82 4.23
C PHE A 384 0.50 -9.72 5.10
N ALA A 385 -0.23 -9.21 6.10
CA ALA A 385 0.26 -8.12 6.93
C ALA A 385 1.45 -8.57 7.78
N ARG A 386 1.35 -9.75 8.41
CA ARG A 386 2.46 -10.43 9.08
C ARG A 386 3.67 -10.53 8.16
N THR A 387 3.47 -11.10 6.97
CA THR A 387 4.56 -11.38 6.03
C THR A 387 5.23 -10.10 5.55
N ALA A 388 4.47 -9.05 5.26
CA ALA A 388 5.00 -7.74 4.88
C ALA A 388 5.83 -7.11 6.02
N CYS A 389 5.32 -7.10 7.25
CA CYS A 389 6.05 -6.56 8.40
C CYS A 389 7.40 -7.28 8.61
N LEU A 390 7.40 -8.61 8.62
CA LEU A 390 8.59 -9.42 8.88
C LEU A 390 9.74 -9.12 7.92
N ILE A 391 9.40 -8.84 6.68
CA ILE A 391 10.40 -8.60 5.64
C ILE A 391 11.02 -7.22 5.76
N LEU A 392 10.20 -6.21 6.09
CA LEU A 392 10.69 -4.88 6.41
C LEU A 392 11.56 -4.87 7.68
N LEU A 393 11.20 -5.71 8.66
CA LEU A 393 11.95 -5.83 9.91
C LEU A 393 13.31 -6.48 9.72
N LEU A 394 13.37 -7.56 8.97
CA LEU A 394 14.63 -8.27 8.82
C LEU A 394 15.62 -7.52 7.92
N SER A 395 15.18 -6.59 7.06
CA SER A 395 16.12 -5.66 6.44
C SER A 395 16.84 -4.75 7.45
N LEU A 396 16.34 -4.62 8.69
CA LEU A 396 17.11 -4.04 9.80
C LEU A 396 18.08 -5.02 10.44
N SER A 397 17.84 -6.33 10.39
CA SER A 397 18.78 -7.33 10.94
C SER A 397 20.12 -7.41 10.19
N MET A 398 20.32 -6.52 9.20
CA MET A 398 21.67 -6.06 8.81
C MET A 398 22.45 -5.43 9.99
N THR A 399 21.79 -5.11 11.12
CA THR A 399 22.39 -4.59 12.36
C THR A 399 21.91 -5.27 13.67
N LEU A 400 20.79 -6.01 13.71
CA LEU A 400 20.23 -6.63 14.95
C LEU A 400 20.55 -8.14 15.12
N THR A 401 20.57 -8.62 16.37
CA THR A 401 20.88 -10.03 16.72
C THR A 401 19.66 -10.96 16.65
N SER A 402 19.89 -12.25 16.41
CA SER A 402 18.88 -13.29 16.15
C SER A 402 17.87 -13.56 17.29
N PHE A 403 18.10 -13.07 18.50
CA PHE A 403 17.23 -13.31 19.66
C PHE A 403 15.97 -12.42 19.66
N GLN A 404 16.11 -11.15 19.29
CA GLN A 404 15.01 -10.17 19.27
C GLN A 404 13.93 -10.51 18.23
N VAL A 405 14.34 -11.16 17.14
CA VAL A 405 13.47 -11.61 16.05
C VAL A 405 12.49 -12.70 16.54
N VAL A 406 12.95 -13.65 17.36
CA VAL A 406 12.15 -14.79 17.87
C VAL A 406 11.13 -14.36 18.92
N ASP A 407 11.49 -13.41 19.78
CA ASP A 407 10.56 -12.84 20.76
C ASP A 407 9.45 -12.02 20.10
N PHE A 408 9.76 -11.24 19.05
CA PHE A 408 8.76 -10.57 18.22
C PHE A 408 7.80 -11.56 17.55
N PHE A 409 8.32 -12.64 16.97
CA PHE A 409 7.49 -13.69 16.37
C PHE A 409 6.51 -14.31 17.36
N THR A 410 6.94 -14.47 18.62
CA THR A 410 6.11 -15.04 19.69
C THR A 410 5.08 -14.03 20.20
N ALA A 411 5.43 -12.75 20.31
CA ALA A 411 4.52 -11.68 20.70
C ALA A 411 3.46 -11.39 19.62
N PHE A 412 3.87 -11.28 18.34
CA PHE A 412 2.96 -11.08 17.21
C PHE A 412 1.98 -12.25 17.04
N ALA A 413 2.44 -13.50 17.25
CA ALA A 413 1.57 -14.67 17.20
C ALA A 413 0.54 -14.71 18.35
N ARG A 414 0.81 -14.09 19.51
CA ARG A 414 -0.14 -14.00 20.62
C ARG A 414 -1.26 -12.99 20.35
N GLU A 415 -0.95 -11.84 19.75
CA GLU A 415 -1.95 -10.81 19.47
C GLU A 415 -2.91 -11.15 18.33
N VAL A 416 -2.45 -11.86 17.29
CA VAL A 416 -3.33 -12.32 16.19
C VAL A 416 -4.36 -13.34 16.69
N VAL A 417 -4.15 -13.95 17.86
CA VAL A 417 -5.06 -14.91 18.49
C VAL A 417 -6.08 -14.25 19.44
N GLU A 418 -5.84 -13.02 19.91
CA GLU A 418 -6.70 -12.37 20.94
C GLU A 418 -7.85 -11.50 20.40
N VAL A 419 -8.12 -11.48 19.09
CA VAL A 419 -9.29 -10.77 18.53
C VAL A 419 -10.53 -11.67 18.51
N ASN A 420 -11.07 -11.86 19.71
CA ASN A 420 -12.47 -12.15 20.10
C ASN A 420 -12.46 -13.12 21.29
N PRO A 421 -12.68 -12.66 22.54
CA PRO A 421 -13.31 -13.55 23.50
C PRO A 421 -14.68 -13.92 22.91
N VAL A 422 -14.86 -15.19 22.55
CA VAL A 422 -16.19 -15.73 22.29
C VAL A 422 -17.02 -15.42 23.53
N ASP A 423 -18.07 -14.65 23.34
CA ASP A 423 -19.07 -14.37 24.36
C ASP A 423 -19.59 -15.73 24.89
N GLU A 424 -19.19 -16.10 26.11
CA GLU A 424 -19.57 -17.37 26.77
C GLU A 424 -21.08 -17.42 27.08
N THR A 425 -21.87 -16.42 26.69
CA THR A 425 -23.32 -16.39 26.84
C THR A 425 -24.10 -17.22 25.80
N LEU A 426 -23.43 -17.85 24.83
CA LEU A 426 -24.08 -18.77 23.86
C LEU A 426 -23.99 -20.27 24.21
N LYS A 427 -23.69 -20.61 25.47
CA LYS A 427 -23.76 -22.00 26.00
C LYS A 427 -24.87 -22.20 27.05
N GLN A 428 -26.08 -21.74 26.78
CA GLN A 428 -27.27 -22.21 27.51
C GLN A 428 -28.34 -22.70 26.55
#